data_AF-A0A7K2XCL8-F1
#
_entry.id   AF-A0A7K2XCL8-F1
#
_cell.length_a   1.000
_cell.length_b   1.000
_cell.length_c   1.000
_cell.angle_alpha   90.00
_cell.angle_beta   90.00
_cell.angle_gamma   90.00
#
_symmetry.space_group_name_H-M   'P 1'
#
loop_
_entity.id
_entity.type
_entity.pdbx_description
1 polymer ?
#
loop_
_entity_poly.entity_id
_entity_poly.type
_entity_poly.pdbx_seq_one_letter_code
_entity_poly.pdbx_strand_id
1 'polypeptide(L)' 'AVSALAAHAGAWAVRVHEVRATADAVRVARAIEGAR' A
#
# COMPACT_ATOMS: atom_id res chain seq x y z
N ALA A 1 -1.54 -6.97 -2.04
CA ALA A 1 -0.27 -7.02 -1.28
C ALA A 1 -0.54 -6.72 0.19
N VAL A 2 0.18 -7.35 1.14
CA VAL A 2 -0.01 -7.13 2.58
C VAL A 2 0.16 -5.65 2.97
N SER A 3 1.11 -4.95 2.36
CA SER A 3 1.34 -3.52 2.65
C SER A 3 0.17 -2.61 2.30
N ALA A 4 -0.60 -2.95 1.26
CA ALA A 4 -1.81 -2.19 0.91
C ALA A 4 -2.93 -2.41 1.94
N LEU A 5 -3.08 -3.65 2.42
CA LEU A 5 -4.03 -3.99 3.49
C LEU A 5 -3.64 -3.29 4.81
N ALA A 6 -2.36 -3.31 5.16
CA ALA A 6 -1.85 -2.63 6.36
C ALA A 6 -2.06 -1.11 6.29
N ALA A 7 -1.80 -0.50 5.13
CA ALA A 7 -2.05 0.93 4.92
C ALA A 7 -3.55 1.28 5.04
N HIS A 8 -4.44 0.46 4.47
CA HIS A 8 -5.89 0.63 4.62
C HIS A 8 -6.34 0.45 6.08
N ALA A 9 -5.71 -0.46 6.82
CA ALA A 9 -5.92 -0.64 8.26
C ALA A 9 -5.29 0.46 9.14
N GLY A 10 -4.70 1.50 8.56
CA GLY A 10 -4.15 2.65 9.29
C GLY A 10 -2.75 2.45 9.87
N ALA A 11 -1.98 1.46 9.41
CA ALA A 11 -0.60 1.29 9.82
C ALA A 11 0.25 2.52 9.42
N TRP A 12 1.11 2.99 10.32
CA TRP A 12 2.02 4.12 10.05
C TRP A 12 3.15 3.76 9.08
N ALA A 13 3.70 2.54 9.19
CA ALA A 13 4.76 2.04 8.32
C ALA A 13 4.79 0.50 8.28
N VAL A 14 5.42 -0.06 7.22
CA VAL A 14 5.68 -1.51 7.07
C VAL A 14 7.12 -1.71 6.62
N ARG A 15 7.84 -2.63 7.26
CA ARG A 15 9.19 -3.03 6.84
C ARG A 15 9.09 -4.03 5.69
N VAL A 16 9.78 -3.76 4.59
CA VAL A 16 9.81 -4.62 3.41
C VAL A 16 11.21 -4.74 2.83
N HIS A 17 11.44 -5.80 2.07
CA HIS A 17 12.69 -6.01 1.33
C HIS A 17 12.63 -5.33 -0.04
N GLU A 18 11.47 -5.43 -0.73
CA GLU A 18 11.24 -4.82 -2.04
C GLU A 18 10.44 -3.53 -1.94
N VAL A 19 11.14 -2.41 -1.73
CA VAL A 19 10.53 -1.11 -1.47
C VAL A 19 9.72 -0.61 -2.68
N ARG A 20 10.28 -0.69 -3.89
CA ARG A 20 9.65 -0.11 -5.08
C ARG A 20 8.32 -0.81 -5.43
N ALA A 21 8.34 -2.14 -5.50
CA ALA A 21 7.14 -2.93 -5.74
C ALA A 21 6.08 -2.74 -4.64
N THR A 22 6.51 -2.65 -3.39
CA THR A 22 5.61 -2.39 -2.27
C THR A 22 4.94 -1.02 -2.36
N ALA A 23 5.73 0.03 -2.62
CA ALA A 23 5.22 1.38 -2.73
C ALA A 23 4.25 1.53 -3.91
N ASP A 24 4.53 0.85 -5.02
CA ASP A 24 3.64 0.80 -6.17
C ASP A 24 2.29 0.17 -5.83
N ALA A 25 2.29 -0.98 -5.16
CA ALA A 25 1.06 -1.65 -4.72
C ALA A 25 0.19 -0.75 -3.82
N VAL A 26 0.80 0.07 -2.95
CA VAL A 26 0.06 1.05 -2.13
C VAL A 26 -0.48 2.20 -2.98
N ARG A 27 0.30 2.73 -3.93
CA ARG A 27 -0.16 3.81 -4.84
C ARG A 27 -1.35 3.36 -5.70
N VAL A 28 -1.27 2.15 -6.28
CA VAL A 28 -2.35 1.58 -7.09
C VAL A 28 -3.61 1.39 -6.25
N ALA A 29 -3.50 0.81 -5.05
CA ALA A 29 -4.64 0.64 -4.15
C ALA A 29 -5.32 1.97 -3.79
N ARG A 30 -4.52 3.02 -3.51
CA ARG A 30 -5.04 4.37 -3.24
C ARG A 30 -5.73 5.01 -4.45
N ALA A 31 -5.16 4.82 -5.65
CA ALA A 31 -5.77 5.33 -6.88
C ALA A 31 -7.13 4.68 -7.14
N ILE A 32 -7.25 3.37 -6.92
CA ILE A 32 -8.52 2.64 -7.05
C ILE A 32 -9.53 3.09 -6.00
N GLU A 33 -9.10 3.26 -4.75
CA GLU A 33 -9.96 3.75 -3.65
C GLU A 33 -10.51 5.15 -3.95
N GLY A 34 -9.70 6.06 -4.48
CA GLY A 34 -10.13 7.41 -4.86
C GLY A 34 -10.96 7.48 -6.16
N ALA A 35 -10.98 6.40 -6.96
CA ALA A 35 -11.78 6.32 -8.18
C ALA A 35 -13.15 5.66 -7.97
N ARG A 36 -13.45 5.20 -6.74
CA ARG A 36 -14.70 4.57 -6.35
C ARG A 36 -15.63 5.55 -5.66
#